data_AF-A0A7Y5AAH4-F1
#
_entry.id   AF-A0A7Y5AAH4-F1
#
_cell.length_a   1.000
_cell.length_b   1.000
_cell.length_c   1.000
_cell.angle_alpha   90.00
_cell.angle_beta   90.00
_cell.angle_gamma   90.00
#
_symmetry.space_group_name_H-M   'P 1'
#
loop_
_entity.id
_entity.type
_entity.pdbx_description
1 polymer ?
#
loop_
_entity_poly.entity_id
_entity_poly.type
_entity_poly.pdbx_seq_one_letter_code
_entity_poly.pdbx_strand_id
1 'polypeptide(L)'
;MPRFQTLLLPLLLTAALAACDQKPSREQQILAQLPLQDAYTHNIERMAVLLRRTHPQLPQATIEQVLRKHLTVEDQRQDLFRLYSEKNFSDAEFATIVAATQDPAKARALEDTEAGKRLSEKLTALMRESARDVKVQALVEQRMQQVEDELSALQKAGS
;
A
#
# COMPACT_ATOMS: atom_id res chain seq x y z
N MET A 1 48.21 53.30 2.14
CA MET A 1 48.22 51.93 1.57
C MET A 1 47.51 51.00 2.54
N PRO A 2 46.28 50.52 2.25
CA PRO A 2 45.62 49.55 3.10
C PRO A 2 45.61 48.13 2.50
N ARG A 3 45.76 47.19 3.44
CA ARG A 3 45.65 45.73 3.45
C ARG A 3 44.66 45.11 2.44
N PHE A 4 45.14 44.14 1.66
CA PHE A 4 44.31 43.09 1.04
C PHE A 4 44.08 41.97 2.05
N GLN A 5 42.92 41.96 2.67
CA GLN A 5 42.37 40.76 3.29
C GLN A 5 40.99 40.51 2.70
N THR A 6 40.71 39.22 2.49
CA THR A 6 39.39 38.61 2.31
C THR A 6 38.62 39.03 1.06
N LEU A 7 38.53 38.14 0.06
CA LEU A 7 37.37 38.01 -0.85
C LEU A 7 37.52 36.71 -1.67
N LEU A 8 37.49 35.56 -1.00
CA LEU A 8 37.25 34.26 -1.64
C LEU A 8 36.33 33.45 -0.73
N LEU A 9 35.06 33.83 -0.68
CA LEU A 9 33.88 33.01 -0.37
C LEU A 9 32.71 34.00 -0.28
N PRO A 10 31.85 34.07 -1.30
CA PRO A 10 30.59 33.32 -1.16
C PRO A 10 30.06 32.87 -2.52
N LEU A 11 30.26 31.62 -2.90
CA LEU A 11 29.64 31.05 -4.11
C LEU A 11 29.12 29.61 -3.90
N LEU A 12 28.84 29.24 -2.64
CA LEU A 12 28.34 27.92 -2.27
C LEU A 12 27.02 27.99 -1.48
N LEU A 13 26.11 28.91 -1.83
CA LEU A 13 24.83 29.04 -1.11
C LEU A 13 23.58 29.21 -1.99
N THR A 14 23.67 29.06 -3.32
CA THR A 14 22.50 29.22 -4.21
C THR A 14 21.89 27.92 -4.74
N ALA A 15 22.44 26.75 -4.41
CA ALA A 15 21.93 25.47 -4.92
C ALA A 15 20.84 24.81 -4.04
N ALA A 16 20.48 25.39 -2.89
CA ALA A 16 19.54 24.76 -1.95
C ALA A 16 18.05 25.06 -2.21
N LEU A 17 17.72 26.00 -3.12
CA LEU A 17 16.32 26.45 -3.31
C LEU A 17 15.59 25.81 -4.51
N ALA A 18 16.26 24.96 -5.30
CA ALA A 18 15.63 24.29 -6.45
C ALA A 18 15.08 22.88 -6.15
N ALA A 19 15.28 22.36 -4.92
CA ALA A 19 14.82 21.02 -4.53
C ALA A 19 13.40 21.00 -3.90
N CYS A 20 12.76 22.16 -3.73
CA CYS A 20 11.45 22.25 -3.04
C CYS A 20 10.23 22.37 -3.97
N ASP A 21 10.42 22.50 -5.29
CA ASP A 21 9.31 22.65 -6.26
C ASP A 21 8.96 21.35 -7.01
N GLN A 22 9.59 20.23 -6.67
CA GLN A 22 9.26 18.94 -7.30
C GLN A 22 8.00 18.36 -6.65
N LYS A 23 6.87 18.45 -7.36
CA LYS A 23 5.64 17.74 -6.99
C LYS A 23 5.98 16.27 -6.76
N PRO A 24 5.63 15.68 -5.59
CA PRO A 24 5.96 14.30 -5.30
C PRO A 24 5.34 13.37 -6.36
N SER A 25 6.06 12.31 -6.72
CA SER A 25 5.54 11.30 -7.65
C SER A 25 4.27 10.65 -7.09
N ARG A 26 3.44 10.06 -7.96
CA ARG A 26 2.25 9.32 -7.50
C ARG A 26 2.59 8.25 -6.46
N GLU A 27 3.70 7.54 -6.66
CA GLU A 27 4.19 6.53 -5.72
C GLU A 27 4.55 7.12 -4.36
N GLN A 28 5.27 8.25 -4.33
CA GLN A 28 5.60 8.96 -3.10
C GLN A 28 4.35 9.44 -2.36
N GLN A 29 3.35 9.93 -3.11
CA GLN A 29 2.07 10.33 -2.53
C GLN A 29 1.32 9.14 -1.94
N ILE A 30 1.28 8.00 -2.63
CA ILE A 30 0.65 6.76 -2.12
C ILE A 30 1.28 6.36 -0.78
N LEU A 31 2.61 6.33 -0.70
CA LEU A 31 3.32 5.94 0.53
C LEU A 31 3.10 6.91 1.69
N ALA A 32 3.00 8.20 1.40
CA ALA A 32 2.83 9.23 2.41
C ALA A 32 1.38 9.38 2.89
N GLN A 33 0.40 9.08 2.03
CA GLN A 33 -1.00 9.50 2.25
C GLN A 33 -1.98 8.35 2.44
N LEU A 34 -1.65 7.13 2.00
CA LEU A 34 -2.49 5.94 2.20
C LEU A 34 -1.98 5.11 3.39
N PRO A 35 -2.88 4.56 4.23
CA PRO A 35 -2.51 3.81 5.43
C PRO A 35 -2.07 2.37 5.10
N LEU A 36 -0.99 2.23 4.31
CA LEU A 36 -0.50 0.93 3.81
C LEU A 36 -0.19 -0.04 4.95
N GLN A 37 0.54 0.40 5.96
CA GLN A 37 0.99 -0.46 7.06
C GLN A 37 -0.18 -0.95 7.92
N ASP A 38 -1.14 -0.08 8.22
CA ASP A 38 -2.31 -0.43 9.03
C ASP A 38 -3.24 -1.37 8.26
N ALA A 39 -3.49 -1.09 6.97
CA ALA A 39 -4.27 -1.96 6.11
C ALA A 39 -3.63 -3.36 5.97
N TYR A 40 -2.31 -3.41 5.83
CA TYR A 40 -1.55 -4.66 5.80
C TYR A 40 -1.73 -5.46 7.10
N THR A 41 -1.46 -4.83 8.24
CA THR A 41 -1.60 -5.46 9.56
C THR A 41 -3.01 -6.00 9.76
N HIS A 42 -4.02 -5.17 9.46
CA HIS A 42 -5.42 -5.56 9.56
C HIS A 42 -5.76 -6.78 8.68
N ASN A 43 -5.29 -6.80 7.44
CA ASN A 43 -5.52 -7.92 6.52
C ASN A 43 -4.88 -9.21 7.03
N ILE A 44 -3.64 -9.15 7.53
CA ILE A 44 -2.94 -10.32 8.10
C ILE A 44 -3.69 -10.87 9.31
N GLU A 45 -4.12 -10.01 10.24
CA GLU A 45 -4.90 -10.42 11.41
C GLU A 45 -6.21 -11.10 11.02
N ARG A 46 -6.93 -10.52 10.05
CA ARG A 46 -8.19 -11.09 9.54
C ARG A 46 -7.98 -12.45 8.89
N MET A 47 -6.93 -12.61 8.08
CA MET A 47 -6.59 -13.89 7.46
C MET A 47 -6.18 -14.93 8.50
N ALA A 48 -5.42 -14.54 9.52
CA ALA A 48 -5.02 -15.44 10.59
C ALA A 48 -6.22 -15.98 11.38
N VAL A 49 -7.21 -15.12 11.67
CA VAL A 49 -8.47 -15.53 12.31
C VAL A 49 -9.23 -16.56 11.46
N LEU A 50 -9.21 -16.42 10.14
CA LEU A 50 -9.85 -17.37 9.23
C LEU A 50 -9.09 -18.71 9.21
N LEU A 51 -7.76 -18.67 9.07
CA LEU A 51 -6.92 -19.87 9.00
C LEU A 51 -6.86 -20.64 10.32
N ARG A 52 -7.10 -20.00 11.46
CA ARG A 52 -7.24 -20.72 12.75
C ARG A 52 -8.37 -21.75 12.73
N ARG A 53 -9.36 -21.62 11.84
CA ARG A 53 -10.44 -22.60 11.68
C ARG A 53 -9.95 -23.92 11.08
N THR A 54 -8.97 -23.87 10.18
CA THR A 54 -8.35 -25.05 9.54
C THR A 54 -7.10 -25.50 10.28
N HIS A 55 -6.42 -24.61 10.99
CA HIS A 55 -5.25 -24.92 11.83
C HIS A 55 -5.47 -24.62 13.33
N PRO A 56 -6.42 -25.28 14.01
CA PRO A 56 -6.84 -24.92 15.36
C PRO A 56 -5.76 -25.14 16.44
N GLN A 57 -4.74 -25.95 16.15
CA GLN A 57 -3.65 -26.25 17.07
C GLN A 57 -2.52 -25.21 17.03
N LEU A 58 -2.48 -24.33 16.03
CA LEU A 58 -1.48 -23.29 15.93
C LEU A 58 -1.93 -22.00 16.64
N PRO A 59 -1.07 -21.38 17.46
CA PRO A 59 -1.34 -20.03 17.97
C PRO A 59 -1.54 -19.03 16.83
N GLN A 60 -2.45 -18.06 17.01
CA GLN A 60 -2.70 -17.03 15.99
C GLN A 60 -1.42 -16.29 15.59
N ALA A 61 -0.57 -15.95 16.55
CA ALA A 61 0.72 -15.28 16.30
C ALA A 61 1.65 -16.08 15.36
N THR A 62 1.61 -17.42 15.43
CA THR A 62 2.38 -18.29 14.52
C THR A 62 1.80 -18.24 13.10
N ILE A 63 0.47 -18.31 12.96
CA ILE A 63 -0.21 -18.19 11.66
C ILE A 63 0.11 -16.83 11.03
N GLU A 64 0.02 -15.79 11.83
CA GLU A 64 0.38 -14.42 11.48
C GLU A 64 1.83 -14.26 11.01
N GLN A 65 2.77 -14.96 11.62
CA GLN A 65 4.18 -14.96 11.20
C GLN A 65 4.37 -15.63 9.84
N VAL A 66 3.71 -16.77 9.62
CA VAL A 66 3.74 -17.46 8.32
C VAL A 66 3.10 -16.61 7.23
N LEU A 67 1.95 -15.97 7.51
CA LEU A 67 1.32 -15.04 6.57
C LEU A 67 2.28 -13.91 6.17
N ARG A 68 2.95 -13.26 7.13
CA ARG A 68 3.90 -12.17 6.85
C ARG A 68 5.13 -12.59 6.05
N LYS A 69 5.47 -13.89 6.05
CA LYS A 69 6.58 -14.44 5.27
C LYS A 69 6.25 -14.53 3.77
N HIS A 70 4.99 -14.81 3.44
CA HIS A 70 4.54 -15.10 2.06
C HIS A 70 3.65 -14.00 1.46
N LEU A 71 2.99 -13.20 2.29
CA LEU A 71 2.16 -12.07 1.93
C LEU A 71 2.84 -10.82 2.49
N THR A 72 3.69 -10.16 1.71
CA THR A 72 4.54 -9.09 2.24
C THR A 72 3.88 -7.72 2.10
N VAL A 73 4.27 -6.78 2.94
CA VAL A 73 3.86 -5.37 2.82
C VAL A 73 4.33 -4.76 1.48
N GLU A 74 5.44 -5.26 0.95
CA GLU A 74 6.01 -4.87 -0.33
C GLU A 74 5.10 -5.27 -1.49
N ASP A 75 4.48 -6.46 -1.43
CA ASP A 75 3.51 -6.89 -2.42
C ASP A 75 2.28 -5.98 -2.43
N GLN A 76 1.76 -5.67 -1.24
CA GLN A 76 0.64 -4.75 -1.11
C GLN A 76 1.00 -3.34 -1.62
N ARG A 77 2.24 -2.89 -1.41
CA ARG A 77 2.74 -1.63 -1.95
C ARG A 77 2.67 -1.61 -3.48
N GLN A 78 3.16 -2.67 -4.12
CA GLN A 78 3.15 -2.79 -5.58
C GLN A 78 1.73 -2.82 -6.13
N ASP A 79 0.81 -3.51 -5.45
CA ASP A 79 -0.61 -3.50 -5.82
C ASP A 79 -1.24 -2.13 -5.71
N LEU A 80 -0.95 -1.36 -4.65
CA LEU A 80 -1.43 0.01 -4.52
C LEU A 80 -0.85 0.92 -5.62
N PHE A 81 0.43 0.76 -5.97
CA PHE A 81 1.08 1.54 -7.02
C PHE A 81 0.42 1.30 -8.38
N ARG A 82 0.13 0.04 -8.69
CA ARG A 82 -0.60 -0.33 -9.91
C ARG A 82 -2.02 0.21 -9.88
N LEU A 83 -2.76 -0.02 -8.80
CA LEU A 83 -4.17 0.35 -8.67
C LEU A 83 -4.37 1.86 -8.76
N TYR A 84 -3.61 2.64 -7.98
CA TYR A 84 -3.73 4.10 -7.89
C TYR A 84 -2.78 4.86 -8.82
N SER A 85 -2.25 4.18 -9.85
CA SER A 85 -1.41 4.80 -10.88
C SER A 85 -2.13 5.90 -11.66
N GLU A 86 -1.37 6.77 -12.31
CA GLU A 86 -1.89 7.83 -13.18
C GLU A 86 -2.66 7.29 -14.40
N LYS A 87 -2.36 6.05 -14.82
CA LYS A 87 -3.13 5.34 -15.85
C LYS A 87 -4.57 5.09 -15.42
N ASN A 88 -4.77 4.79 -14.13
CA ASN A 88 -6.07 4.44 -13.59
C ASN A 88 -6.79 5.67 -13.04
N PHE A 89 -6.10 6.57 -12.35
CA PHE A 89 -6.72 7.73 -11.71
C PHE A 89 -5.95 9.01 -12.00
N SER A 90 -6.65 10.01 -12.52
CA SER A 90 -6.16 11.38 -12.62
C SER A 90 -5.78 11.93 -11.24
N ASP A 91 -4.99 13.00 -11.21
CA ASP A 91 -4.60 13.65 -9.96
C ASP A 91 -5.78 14.15 -9.13
N ALA A 92 -6.83 14.64 -9.78
CA ALA A 92 -8.04 15.10 -9.09
C ALA A 92 -8.82 13.94 -8.46
N GLU A 93 -8.95 12.82 -9.17
CA GLU A 93 -9.57 11.61 -8.63
C GLU A 93 -8.76 11.06 -7.46
N PHE A 94 -7.43 11.00 -7.60
CA PHE A 94 -6.56 10.51 -6.53
C PHE A 94 -6.59 11.40 -5.28
N ALA A 95 -6.57 12.73 -5.45
CA ALA A 95 -6.72 13.65 -4.32
C ALA A 95 -8.06 13.43 -3.60
N THR A 96 -9.13 13.15 -4.34
CA THR A 96 -10.44 12.81 -3.77
C THR A 96 -10.39 11.50 -2.98
N ILE A 97 -9.74 10.47 -3.53
CA ILE A 97 -9.53 9.18 -2.86
C ILE A 97 -8.75 9.38 -1.56
N VAL A 98 -7.64 10.10 -1.59
CA VAL A 98 -6.84 10.39 -0.39
C VAL A 98 -7.68 11.11 0.66
N ALA A 99 -8.38 12.18 0.25
CA ALA A 99 -9.19 12.97 1.17
C ALA A 99 -10.28 12.13 1.86
N ALA A 100 -10.91 11.21 1.12
CA ALA A 100 -11.89 10.27 1.68
C ALA A 100 -11.23 9.21 2.58
N THR A 101 -10.03 8.74 2.23
CA THR A 101 -9.31 7.73 3.02
C THR A 101 -8.87 8.27 4.38
N GLN A 102 -8.50 9.55 4.46
CA GLN A 102 -8.00 10.18 5.68
C GLN A 102 -9.10 10.72 6.60
N ASP A 103 -10.30 10.95 6.06
CA ASP A 103 -11.39 11.60 6.78
C ASP A 103 -12.73 10.85 6.55
N PRO A 104 -13.22 10.11 7.56
CA PRO A 104 -14.49 9.38 7.46
C PRO A 104 -15.70 10.27 7.15
N ALA A 105 -15.70 11.55 7.55
CA ALA A 105 -16.78 12.47 7.21
C ALA A 105 -16.76 12.82 5.71
N LYS A 106 -15.57 12.99 5.13
CA LYS A 106 -15.42 13.18 3.68
C LYS A 106 -15.78 11.93 2.89
N ALA A 107 -15.42 10.74 3.38
CA ALA A 107 -15.85 9.48 2.76
C ALA A 107 -17.38 9.39 2.67
N ARG A 108 -18.08 9.65 3.78
CA ARG A 108 -19.56 9.65 3.83
C ARG A 108 -20.15 10.71 2.91
N ALA A 109 -19.61 11.93 2.94
CA ALA A 109 -20.10 13.01 2.07
C ALA A 109 -19.91 12.69 0.58
N LEU A 110 -18.84 11.97 0.22
CA LEU A 110 -18.55 11.58 -1.16
C LEU A 110 -19.51 10.48 -1.65
N GLU A 111 -19.88 9.52 -0.80
CA GLU A 111 -20.71 8.36 -1.13
C GLU A 111 -22.05 8.75 -1.79
N ASP A 112 -22.67 9.83 -1.33
CA ASP A 112 -23.96 10.30 -1.84
C ASP A 112 -23.87 11.12 -3.14
N THR A 113 -22.65 11.42 -3.61
CA THR A 113 -22.44 12.22 -4.82
C THR A 113 -22.30 11.35 -6.07
N GLU A 114 -22.71 11.88 -7.23
CA GLU A 114 -22.47 11.22 -8.52
C GLU A 114 -20.99 11.00 -8.83
N ALA A 115 -20.13 11.93 -8.38
CA ALA A 115 -18.68 11.77 -8.51
C ALA A 115 -18.16 10.60 -7.66
N GLY A 116 -18.64 10.47 -6.42
CA GLY A 116 -18.29 9.36 -5.53
C GLY A 116 -18.77 8.01 -6.03
N LYS A 117 -20.00 7.93 -6.55
CA LYS A 117 -20.52 6.70 -7.18
C LYS A 117 -19.66 6.26 -8.36
N ARG A 118 -19.35 7.18 -9.29
CA ARG A 118 -18.47 6.88 -10.43
C ARG A 118 -17.08 6.43 -10.00
N LEU A 119 -16.51 7.07 -8.98
CA LEU A 119 -15.21 6.71 -8.43
C LEU A 119 -15.24 5.30 -7.80
N SER A 120 -16.30 4.98 -7.04
CA SER A 120 -16.51 3.66 -6.44
C SER A 120 -16.71 2.57 -7.49
N GLU A 121 -17.51 2.84 -8.53
CA GLU A 121 -17.71 1.94 -9.67
C GLU A 121 -16.39 1.65 -10.38
N LYS A 122 -15.60 2.70 -10.65
CA LYS A 122 -14.29 2.59 -11.28
C LYS A 122 -13.32 1.77 -10.44
N LEU A 123 -13.21 2.05 -9.14
CA LEU A 123 -12.38 1.28 -8.21
C LEU A 123 -12.80 -0.20 -8.21
N THR A 124 -14.10 -0.46 -8.12
CA THR A 124 -14.65 -1.82 -8.14
C THR A 124 -14.36 -2.53 -9.47
N ALA A 125 -14.47 -1.84 -10.60
CA ALA A 125 -14.14 -2.41 -11.91
C ALA A 125 -12.66 -2.81 -11.99
N LEU A 126 -11.75 -1.94 -11.54
CA LEU A 126 -10.32 -2.22 -11.51
C LEU A 126 -9.98 -3.40 -10.58
N MET A 127 -10.63 -3.49 -9.42
CA MET A 127 -10.47 -4.65 -8.52
C MET A 127 -10.94 -5.95 -9.19
N ARG A 128 -12.08 -5.94 -9.90
CA ARG A 128 -12.58 -7.11 -10.64
C ARG A 128 -11.66 -7.49 -11.79
N GLU A 129 -11.12 -6.51 -12.50
CA GLU A 129 -10.14 -6.74 -13.57
C GLU A 129 -8.90 -7.43 -13.02
N SER A 130 -8.34 -6.90 -11.93
CA SER A 130 -7.20 -7.51 -11.24
C SER A 130 -7.50 -8.92 -10.74
N ALA A 131 -8.70 -9.16 -10.22
CA ALA A 131 -9.11 -10.48 -9.75
C ALA A 131 -9.31 -11.50 -10.89
N ARG A 132 -9.43 -11.03 -12.14
CA ARG A 132 -9.53 -11.87 -13.35
C ARG A 132 -8.20 -12.03 -14.08
N ASP A 133 -7.16 -11.31 -13.67
CA ASP A 133 -5.83 -11.43 -14.25
C ASP A 133 -5.22 -12.78 -13.84
N VAL A 134 -4.97 -13.64 -14.83
CA VAL A 134 -4.45 -15.00 -14.63
C VAL A 134 -3.08 -15.00 -13.93
N LYS A 135 -2.24 -13.98 -14.18
CA LYS A 135 -0.93 -13.88 -13.52
C LYS A 135 -1.09 -13.52 -12.05
N VAL A 136 -2.02 -12.61 -11.74
CA VAL A 136 -2.34 -12.25 -10.35
C VAL A 136 -2.96 -13.45 -9.63
N GLN A 137 -3.89 -14.16 -10.26
CA GLN A 137 -4.48 -15.39 -9.71
C GLN A 137 -3.41 -16.43 -9.39
N ALA A 138 -2.54 -16.75 -10.36
CA ALA A 138 -1.47 -17.73 -10.16
C ALA A 138 -0.53 -17.33 -9.03
N LEU A 139 -0.17 -16.05 -8.91
CA LEU A 139 0.68 -15.56 -7.83
C LEU A 139 0.01 -15.68 -6.46
N VAL A 140 -1.26 -15.30 -6.36
CA VAL A 140 -2.04 -15.40 -5.12
C VAL A 140 -2.21 -16.86 -4.71
N GLU A 141 -2.57 -17.73 -5.65
CA GLU A 141 -2.69 -19.18 -5.42
C GLU A 141 -1.37 -19.78 -4.92
N GLN A 142 -0.25 -19.45 -5.59
CA GLN A 142 1.07 -19.92 -5.17
C GLN A 142 1.40 -19.49 -3.74
N ARG A 143 1.17 -18.23 -3.38
CA ARG A 143 1.45 -17.71 -2.03
C ARG A 143 0.57 -18.37 -0.97
N MET A 144 -0.70 -18.55 -1.27
CA MET A 144 -1.61 -19.22 -0.34
C MET A 144 -1.26 -20.70 -0.17
N GLN A 145 -0.80 -21.37 -1.23
CA GLN A 145 -0.27 -22.72 -1.12
C GLN A 145 0.96 -22.78 -0.22
N GLN A 146 1.90 -21.83 -0.36
CA GLN A 146 3.10 -21.76 0.50
C GLN A 146 2.75 -21.53 1.98
N VAL A 147 1.73 -20.71 2.25
CA VAL A 147 1.18 -20.53 3.61
C VAL A 147 0.65 -21.86 4.14
N GLU A 148 -0.23 -22.51 3.37
CA GLU A 148 -0.88 -23.77 3.78
C GLU A 148 0.14 -24.89 4.04
N ASP A 149 1.14 -25.03 3.16
CA ASP A 149 2.20 -26.03 3.27
C ASP A 149 3.02 -25.82 4.56
N GLU A 150 3.37 -24.57 4.86
CA GLU A 150 4.15 -24.24 6.06
C GLU A 150 3.34 -24.41 7.34
N LEU A 151 2.07 -23.99 7.37
CA LEU A 151 1.18 -24.23 8.52
C LEU A 151 0.99 -25.72 8.78
N SER A 152 0.75 -26.49 7.72
CA SER A 152 0.60 -27.95 7.80
C SER A 152 1.87 -28.63 8.33
N ALA A 153 3.05 -28.18 7.91
CA ALA A 153 4.33 -28.69 8.41
C ALA A 153 4.51 -28.38 9.91
N LEU A 154 4.20 -27.16 10.34
CA LEU A 154 4.27 -26.75 11.75
C LEU A 154 3.34 -27.56 12.65
N GLN A 155 2.12 -27.85 12.20
CA GLN A 155 1.20 -28.70 12.96
C GLN A 155 1.71 -30.12 13.15
N LYS A 156 2.28 -30.72 12.09
CA LYS A 156 2.86 -32.06 12.15
C LYS A 156 4.09 -32.11 13.06
N ALA A 157 4.89 -31.05 13.11
CA ALA A 157 6.07 -30.97 13.97
C ALA A 157 5.73 -30.74 15.46
N GLY A 158 4.55 -30.17 15.75
CA GLY A 158 4.04 -29.95 17.10
C GLY A 158 3.10 -31.03 17.64
N SER A 159 2.77 -32.04 16.81
CA SER A 159 2.00 -33.24 17.19
C SER A 159 2.93 -34.37 17.63
#